data_AF-A0A101W451-F1
#
_entry.id   AF-A0A101W451-F1
#
_cell.length_a   1.000
_cell.length_b   1.000
_cell.length_c   1.000
_cell.angle_alpha   90.00
_cell.angle_beta   90.00
_cell.angle_gamma   90.00
#
_symmetry.space_group_name_H-M   'P 1'
#
loop_
_entity.id
_entity.type
_entity.pdbx_description
1 polymer ?
#
loop_
_entity_poly.entity_id
_entity_poly.type
_entity_poly.pdbx_seq_one_letter_code
_entity_poly.pdbx_strand_id
1 'polypeptide(L)'
;MSKIIDLGLLVREPLIFRDTKGEEYTIPGEIDLGFVMKLTLYKDQIQKIKSEADAIKKMQELVVDILSLDVSKTITLEFVRERFNDIRYLKAIVENTMAFIQEVANHPNSVSLESTKG
;
A
#
# COMPACT_ATOMS: atom_id res chain seq x y z
N MET A 1 18.69 -8.33 33.49
CA MET A 1 18.86 -7.40 32.35
C MET A 1 17.61 -7.49 31.50
N SER A 2 16.91 -6.39 31.27
CA SER A 2 15.76 -6.33 30.36
C SER A 2 16.24 -5.98 28.96
N LYS A 3 15.70 -6.68 27.94
CA LYS A 3 15.92 -6.35 26.53
C LYS A 3 14.78 -5.43 26.09
N ILE A 4 15.11 -4.20 25.70
CA ILE A 4 14.16 -3.26 25.09
C ILE A 4 14.23 -3.46 23.58
N ILE A 5 13.07 -3.59 22.94
CA ILE A 5 12.94 -3.60 21.48
C ILE A 5 12.21 -2.31 21.11
N ASP A 6 12.88 -1.43 20.37
CA ASP A 6 12.28 -0.20 19.84
C ASP A 6 11.53 -0.52 18.54
N LEU A 7 10.21 -0.36 18.55
CA LEU A 7 9.35 -0.62 17.41
C LEU A 7 9.37 0.54 16.39
N GLY A 8 9.86 1.73 16.77
CA GLY A 8 10.01 2.86 15.85
C GLY A 8 11.01 2.57 14.73
N LEU A 9 11.98 1.67 14.97
CA LEU A 9 12.94 1.21 13.96
C LEU A 9 12.31 0.35 12.85
N LEU A 10 11.07 -0.10 13.03
CA LEU A 10 10.33 -0.89 12.05
C LEU A 10 9.47 -0.01 11.12
N VAL A 11 9.30 1.28 11.43
CA VAL A 11 8.54 2.23 10.60
C VAL A 11 9.35 2.56 9.35
N ARG A 12 8.71 2.47 8.19
CA ARG A 12 9.33 2.75 6.89
C ARG A 12 9.05 4.17 6.39
N GLU A 13 9.82 4.58 5.40
CA GLU A 13 9.50 5.79 4.64
C GLU A 13 8.17 5.61 3.89
N PRO A 14 7.38 6.67 3.74
CA PRO A 14 6.12 6.60 2.99
C PRO A 14 6.32 6.24 1.51
N LEU A 15 5.37 5.51 0.93
CA LEU A 15 5.28 5.33 -0.51
C LEU A 15 4.47 6.48 -1.12
N ILE A 16 5.04 7.17 -2.11
CA ILE A 16 4.39 8.32 -2.75
C ILE A 16 4.01 7.96 -4.19
N PHE A 17 2.74 8.10 -4.52
CA PHE A 17 2.26 8.06 -5.90
C PHE A 17 2.10 9.47 -6.44
N ARG A 18 2.68 9.78 -7.61
CA ARG A 18 2.43 11.04 -8.32
C ARG A 18 1.64 10.76 -9.59
N ASP A 19 0.53 11.46 -9.78
CA ASP A 19 -0.29 11.31 -10.98
C ASP A 19 0.17 12.20 -12.14
N THR A 20 -0.50 12.07 -13.28
CA THR A 20 -0.15 12.78 -14.52
C THR A 20 -0.40 14.28 -14.48
N LYS A 21 -1.12 14.80 -13.48
CA LYS A 21 -1.27 16.25 -13.27
C LYS A 21 -0.42 16.76 -12.10
N GLY A 22 0.44 15.91 -11.55
CA GLY A 22 1.42 16.27 -10.53
C GLY A 22 0.91 16.19 -9.09
N GLU A 23 -0.30 15.68 -8.85
CA GLU A 23 -0.78 15.50 -7.46
C GLU A 23 -0.16 14.25 -6.83
N GLU A 24 0.22 14.36 -5.55
CA GLU A 24 0.95 13.33 -4.82
C GLU A 24 0.12 12.71 -3.71
N TYR A 25 0.00 11.39 -3.68
CA TYR A 25 -0.77 10.62 -2.69
C TYR A 25 0.20 9.83 -1.84
N THR A 26 0.09 9.97 -0.52
CA THR A 26 1.05 9.39 0.42
C THR A 26 0.47 8.18 1.12
N ILE A 27 1.10 7.03 0.92
CA ILE A 27 0.84 5.82 1.70
C ILE A 27 1.80 5.81 2.89
N PRO A 28 1.32 5.86 4.13
CA PRO A 28 2.19 5.90 5.31
C PRO A 28 3.01 4.62 5.42
N GLY A 29 4.24 4.73 5.94
CA GLY A 29 5.10 3.56 6.18
C GLY A 29 4.74 2.74 7.43
N GLU A 30 3.78 3.23 8.21
CA GLU A 30 3.06 2.45 9.20
C GLU A 30 1.69 2.10 8.63
N ILE A 31 1.44 0.82 8.39
CA ILE A 31 0.20 0.32 7.80
C ILE A 31 -0.52 -0.57 8.82
N ASP A 32 -1.80 -0.29 9.03
CA ASP A 32 -2.67 -1.06 9.92
C ASP A 32 -2.83 -2.52 9.44
N LEU A 33 -2.85 -3.46 10.39
CA LEU A 33 -3.00 -4.89 10.14
C LEU A 33 -4.31 -5.21 9.39
N GLY A 34 -5.41 -4.52 9.73
CA GLY A 34 -6.69 -4.68 9.06
C GLY A 34 -6.62 -4.32 7.58
N PHE A 35 -5.87 -3.29 7.22
CA PHE A 35 -5.62 -2.95 5.81
C PHE A 35 -4.81 -4.03 5.08
N VAL A 36 -3.75 -4.57 5.72
CA VAL A 36 -2.96 -5.69 5.16
C VAL A 36 -3.83 -6.93 4.92
N MET A 37 -4.70 -7.27 5.88
CA MET A 37 -5.65 -8.37 5.73
C MET A 37 -6.62 -8.13 4.58
N LYS A 38 -7.16 -6.90 4.46
CA LYS A 38 -8.07 -6.50 3.38
C LYS A 38 -7.42 -6.67 2.01
N LEU A 39 -6.18 -6.23 1.85
CA LEU A 39 -5.42 -6.39 0.61
C LEU A 39 -5.17 -7.85 0.22
N THR A 40 -4.86 -8.69 1.20
CA THR A 40 -4.66 -10.13 0.97
C THR A 40 -5.95 -10.79 0.47
N LEU A 41 -7.08 -10.51 1.13
CA LEU A 41 -8.39 -11.00 0.71
C LEU A 41 -8.78 -10.49 -0.68
N TYR A 42 -8.41 -9.26 -0.99
CA TYR A 42 -8.74 -8.62 -2.24
C TYR A 42 -8.06 -9.30 -3.45
N LYS A 43 -6.80 -9.70 -3.28
CA LYS A 43 -6.07 -10.49 -4.31
C LYS A 43 -6.80 -11.79 -4.63
N ASP A 44 -7.28 -12.49 -3.62
CA ASP A 44 -8.04 -13.74 -3.78
C ASP A 44 -9.40 -13.51 -4.43
N GLN A 45 -10.04 -12.37 -4.15
CA GLN A 45 -11.35 -12.03 -4.71
C GLN A 45 -11.25 -11.71 -6.20
N ILE A 46 -10.30 -10.87 -6.65
CA ILE A 46 -10.16 -10.58 -8.09
C ILE A 46 -9.95 -11.86 -8.89
N GLN A 47 -9.07 -12.75 -8.42
CA GLN A 47 -8.77 -14.00 -9.14
C GLN A 47 -9.99 -14.90 -9.34
N LYS A 48 -11.01 -14.75 -8.50
CA LYS A 48 -12.26 -15.54 -8.56
C LYS A 48 -13.35 -14.86 -9.39
N ILE A 49 -13.19 -13.59 -9.76
CA ILE A 49 -14.16 -12.86 -10.56
C ILE A 49 -14.03 -13.28 -12.03
N LYS A 50 -15.15 -13.74 -12.60
CA LYS A 50 -15.20 -14.20 -14.00
C LYS A 50 -15.42 -13.06 -15.00
N SER A 51 -15.98 -11.95 -14.54
CA SER A 51 -16.35 -10.79 -15.34
C SER A 51 -15.25 -9.74 -15.28
N GLU A 52 -14.69 -9.37 -16.42
CA GLU A 52 -13.64 -8.35 -16.49
C GLU A 52 -14.13 -7.00 -15.96
N ALA A 53 -15.38 -6.63 -16.26
CA ALA A 53 -15.98 -5.38 -15.77
C ALA A 53 -16.08 -5.36 -14.23
N ASP A 54 -16.47 -6.48 -13.62
CA ASP A 54 -16.55 -6.58 -12.16
C ASP A 54 -15.17 -6.58 -11.51
N ALA A 55 -14.18 -7.19 -12.18
CA ALA A 55 -12.78 -7.18 -11.73
C ALA A 55 -12.20 -5.75 -11.76
N ILE A 56 -12.50 -4.98 -12.80
CA ILE A 56 -12.10 -3.57 -12.92
C ILE A 56 -12.78 -2.74 -11.83
N LYS A 57 -14.10 -2.89 -11.64
CA LYS A 57 -14.83 -2.16 -10.60
C LYS A 57 -14.26 -2.43 -9.22
N LYS A 58 -13.99 -3.70 -8.91
CA LYS A 58 -13.30 -4.06 -7.67
C LYS A 58 -11.94 -3.39 -7.58
N MET A 59 -11.19 -3.32 -8.67
CA MET A 59 -9.84 -2.73 -8.66
C MET A 59 -9.89 -1.23 -8.36
N GLN A 60 -10.90 -0.55 -8.88
CA GLN A 60 -11.17 0.84 -8.52
C GLN A 60 -11.52 0.98 -7.04
N GLU A 61 -12.38 0.11 -6.48
CA GLU A 61 -12.70 0.10 -5.04
C GLU A 61 -11.44 -0.10 -4.19
N LEU A 62 -10.53 -0.99 -4.58
CA LEU A 62 -9.27 -1.14 -3.85
C LEU A 62 -8.39 0.10 -3.96
N VAL A 63 -8.28 0.70 -5.13
CA VAL A 63 -7.49 1.92 -5.31
C VAL A 63 -8.06 3.07 -4.46
N VAL A 64 -9.38 3.14 -4.29
CA VAL A 64 -10.00 4.06 -3.32
C VAL A 64 -9.45 3.79 -1.92
N ASP A 65 -9.50 2.53 -1.48
CA ASP A 65 -9.04 2.15 -0.15
C ASP A 65 -7.55 2.45 0.06
N ILE A 66 -6.70 2.17 -0.93
CA ILE A 66 -5.26 2.46 -0.90
C ILE A 66 -5.02 3.96 -0.78
N LEU A 67 -5.55 4.76 -1.71
CA LEU A 67 -5.27 6.19 -1.73
C LEU A 67 -5.92 6.92 -0.54
N SER A 68 -6.97 6.34 0.06
CA SER A 68 -7.60 6.84 1.29
C SER A 68 -6.73 6.69 2.54
N LEU A 69 -5.62 5.95 2.47
CA LEU A 69 -4.61 5.95 3.54
C LEU A 69 -3.96 7.32 3.69
N ASP A 70 -3.97 8.15 2.64
CA ASP A 70 -3.63 9.55 2.73
C ASP A 70 -4.82 10.33 3.34
N VAL A 71 -4.82 10.43 4.67
CA VAL A 71 -5.89 11.10 5.43
C VAL A 71 -6.04 12.60 5.10
N SER A 72 -5.07 13.20 4.40
CA SER A 72 -5.16 14.59 3.93
C SER A 72 -6.08 14.74 2.72
N LYS A 73 -6.49 13.62 2.09
CA LYS A 73 -7.27 13.60 0.86
C LYS A 73 -8.58 12.86 1.04
N THR A 74 -9.63 13.38 0.41
CA THR A 74 -10.90 12.66 0.27
C THR A 74 -10.89 11.90 -1.05
N ILE A 75 -10.68 10.59 -0.99
CA ILE A 75 -10.70 9.72 -2.16
C ILE A 75 -12.06 9.05 -2.27
N THR A 76 -12.69 9.15 -3.43
CA THR A 76 -13.98 8.52 -3.73
C THR A 76 -13.85 7.63 -4.96
N LEU A 77 -14.83 6.72 -5.16
CA LEU A 77 -14.86 5.88 -6.35
C LEU A 77 -14.99 6.71 -7.64
N GLU A 78 -15.77 7.79 -7.59
CA GLU A 78 -15.92 8.71 -8.72
C GLU A 78 -14.59 9.39 -9.05
N PHE A 79 -13.88 9.86 -8.04
CA PHE A 79 -12.55 10.42 -8.20
C PHE A 79 -11.59 9.43 -8.86
N VAL A 80 -11.57 8.17 -8.42
CA VAL A 80 -10.70 7.14 -9.01
C VAL A 80 -11.08 6.86 -10.47
N ARG A 81 -12.37 6.82 -10.80
CA ARG A 81 -12.84 6.62 -12.17
C ARG A 81 -12.45 7.76 -13.11
N GLU A 82 -12.54 8.99 -12.65
CA GLU A 82 -12.20 10.15 -13.47
C GLU A 82 -10.68 10.35 -13.58
N ARG A 83 -9.98 10.23 -12.45
CA ARG A 83 -8.55 10.54 -12.35
C ARG A 83 -7.66 9.41 -12.81
N PHE A 84 -8.08 8.17 -12.60
CA PHE A 84 -7.32 6.95 -12.89
C PHE A 84 -8.09 6.00 -13.81
N ASN A 85 -8.67 6.53 -14.90
CA ASN A 85 -9.43 5.74 -15.88
C ASN A 85 -8.57 4.81 -16.76
N ASP A 86 -7.26 4.75 -16.55
CA ASP A 86 -6.36 3.82 -17.23
C ASP A 86 -6.09 2.62 -16.34
N ILE A 87 -6.37 1.42 -16.82
CA ILE A 87 -6.14 0.17 -16.10
C ILE A 87 -4.67 0.01 -15.66
N ARG A 88 -3.72 0.61 -16.40
CA ARG A 88 -2.30 0.60 -16.04
C ARG A 88 -2.04 1.35 -14.74
N TYR A 89 -2.76 2.44 -14.48
CA TYR A 89 -2.63 3.18 -13.23
C TYR A 89 -3.18 2.38 -12.05
N LEU A 90 -4.35 1.76 -12.22
CA LEU A 90 -4.95 0.93 -11.18
C LEU A 90 -4.02 -0.23 -10.80
N LYS A 91 -3.48 -0.94 -11.79
CA LYS A 91 -2.52 -2.03 -11.57
C LYS A 91 -1.26 -1.54 -10.86
N ALA A 92 -0.67 -0.44 -11.34
CA ALA A 92 0.55 0.12 -10.75
C ALA A 92 0.36 0.49 -9.27
N ILE A 93 -0.76 1.13 -8.92
CA ILE A 93 -1.05 1.51 -7.53
C ILE A 93 -1.15 0.26 -6.65
N VAL A 94 -1.91 -0.75 -7.10
CA VAL A 94 -2.12 -1.99 -6.34
C VAL A 94 -0.81 -2.77 -6.18
N GLU A 95 -0.07 -2.99 -7.27
CA GLU A 95 1.15 -3.80 -7.25
C GLU A 95 2.25 -3.16 -6.40
N ASN A 96 2.47 -1.85 -6.52
CA ASN A 96 3.49 -1.16 -5.72
C ASN A 96 3.10 -1.09 -4.24
N THR A 97 1.82 -0.92 -3.92
CA THR A 97 1.36 -0.96 -2.51
C THR A 97 1.55 -2.35 -1.91
N MET A 98 1.26 -3.41 -2.68
CA MET A 98 1.49 -4.78 -2.23
C MET A 98 2.98 -5.09 -2.01
N ALA A 99 3.84 -4.62 -2.91
CA ALA A 99 5.29 -4.76 -2.75
C ALA A 99 5.78 -4.01 -1.50
N PHE A 100 5.34 -2.77 -1.31
CA PHE A 100 5.65 -1.97 -0.14
C PHE A 100 5.25 -2.65 1.18
N ILE A 101 4.04 -3.22 1.25
CA ILE A 101 3.59 -3.97 2.43
C ILE A 101 4.41 -5.23 2.67
N GLN A 102 4.79 -5.94 1.61
CA GLN A 102 5.66 -7.12 1.74
C GLN A 102 7.05 -6.73 2.26
N GLU A 103 7.60 -5.59 1.86
CA GLU A 103 8.84 -5.07 2.39
C GLU A 103 8.72 -4.68 3.86
N VAL A 104 7.61 -4.06 4.27
CA VAL A 104 7.30 -3.77 5.68
C VAL A 104 7.20 -5.06 6.49
N ALA A 105 6.52 -6.09 5.97
CA ALA A 105 6.25 -7.33 6.70
C ALA A 105 7.43 -8.31 6.76
N ASN A 106 8.28 -8.36 5.72
CA ASN A 106 9.33 -9.38 5.57
C ASN A 106 10.73 -8.92 5.97
N HIS A 107 10.91 -7.72 6.54
CA HIS A 107 12.21 -7.26 7.04
C HIS A 107 12.37 -7.48 8.56
N PRO A 108 12.99 -8.59 8.99
CA PRO A 108 13.49 -8.72 10.35
C PRO A 108 14.79 -7.91 10.45
N ASN A 109 14.74 -6.73 11.10
CA ASN A 109 15.89 -6.05 11.72
C ASN A 109 17.31 -6.42 11.19
N SER A 110 17.59 -6.15 9.91
CA SER A 110 18.95 -6.31 9.37
C SER A 110 19.80 -5.07 9.67
N VAL A 111 19.85 -4.68 10.95
CA VAL A 111 20.99 -3.88 11.45
C VAL A 111 21.86 -4.89 12.17
N SER A 112 22.80 -5.48 11.42
CA SER A 112 23.86 -6.29 12.00
C SER A 112 24.63 -5.40 12.97
N LEU A 113 24.51 -5.68 14.27
CA LEU A 113 25.36 -5.13 15.32
C LEU A 113 26.78 -5.72 15.17
N GLU A 114 27.45 -5.45 14.07
CA GLU A 114 28.85 -5.79 13.83
C GLU A 114 29.60 -4.56 13.33
N SER A 115 29.66 -3.50 14.14
CA SER A 115 30.61 -2.38 13.93
C SER A 115 30.89 -1.57 15.19
N THR A 116 30.88 -2.20 16.38
CA THR A 116 31.47 -1.58 17.58
C THR A 116 32.32 -2.58 18.35
N LYS A 117 33.36 -3.06 17.68
CA LYS A 117 34.62 -3.47 18.30
C LYS A 117 35.76 -2.99 17.40
N GLY A 118 36.19 -1.76 17.67
CA GLY A 118 37.45 -1.17 17.22
C GLY A 118 38.00 -0.37 18.39
#